data_AF-A0A813L4L1-F1
#
_entry.id   AF-A0A813L4L1-F1
#
_cell.length_a   1.000
_cell.length_b   1.000
_cell.length_c   1.000
_cell.angle_alpha   90.00
_cell.angle_beta   90.00
_cell.angle_gamma   90.00
#
_symmetry.space_group_name_H-M   'P 1'
#
loop_
_entity.id
_entity.type
_entity.pdbx_description
1 polymer ?
#
loop_
_entity_poly.entity_id
_entity_poly.type
_entity_poly.pdbx_seq_one_letter_code
_entity_poly.pdbx_strand_id
1 'polypeptide(L)'
;PSAGVFSLESCRQALDRAVRGGGQVVEFIEEVERMPLMNYQEHKEHLLRVVVSSQKLIAPCRTALEKGLVLPGGVTWRSSSALEANVPLAMRFLVDVSATGGGWVEVPSGRFRLRPAGERTGSSQLEADAHYSALVGHRAEGEWMGLAPLRLMSLHLRTVGSEGRIVAAGAVLEVQGQDQESRHSMAWAVAADGAEAAQAVTAPSCSSLPVLVASEGELLKHLQDFVLRADPDVLLGYDLLNGHLSSAIARASCRGQSR
;
A
#
# COMPACT_ATOMS: atom_id res chain seq x y z
N PRO A 1 43.74 25.99 -24.84
CA PRO A 1 43.36 25.75 -23.42
C PRO A 1 42.12 24.85 -23.37
N SER A 2 42.36 23.56 -23.19
CA SER A 2 41.37 22.49 -23.15
C SER A 2 40.29 22.79 -22.11
N ALA A 3 39.08 23.14 -22.57
CA ALA A 3 37.89 23.16 -21.73
C ALA A 3 37.79 21.77 -21.07
N GLY A 4 37.88 21.74 -19.74
CA GLY A 4 37.76 20.51 -18.98
C GLY A 4 36.42 19.86 -19.33
N VAL A 5 36.46 18.71 -19.99
CA VAL A 5 35.26 17.97 -20.36
C VAL A 5 34.63 17.45 -19.07
N PHE A 6 33.59 18.12 -18.60
CA PHE A 6 32.78 17.61 -17.49
C PHE A 6 32.07 16.34 -17.97
N SER A 7 32.39 15.21 -17.34
CA SER A 7 31.74 13.94 -17.66
C SER A 7 30.54 13.70 -16.76
N LEU A 8 29.54 12.99 -17.25
CA LEU A 8 28.41 12.49 -16.45
C LEU A 8 28.88 11.71 -15.22
N GLU A 9 29.99 10.99 -15.35
CA GLU A 9 30.63 10.27 -14.26
C GLU A 9 31.16 11.20 -13.16
N SER A 10 31.69 12.38 -13.52
CA SER A 10 32.11 13.38 -12.54
C SER A 10 30.92 13.93 -11.75
N CYS A 11 29.78 14.14 -12.43
CA CYS A 11 28.53 14.56 -11.78
C CYS A 11 28.01 13.47 -10.83
N ARG A 12 28.04 12.20 -11.26
CA ARG A 12 27.66 11.04 -10.45
C ARG A 12 28.46 10.99 -9.15
N GLN A 13 29.79 11.00 -9.25
CA GLN A 13 30.69 10.92 -8.10
C GLN A 13 30.59 12.15 -7.18
N ALA A 14 30.31 13.33 -7.72
CA ALA A 14 30.09 14.53 -6.91
C ALA A 14 28.80 14.44 -6.10
N LEU A 15 27.72 13.92 -6.70
CA LEU A 15 26.45 13.72 -6.02
C LEU A 15 26.51 12.62 -4.95
N ASP A 16 27.16 11.49 -5.25
CA ASP A 16 27.42 10.40 -4.28
C ASP A 16 28.20 10.93 -3.06
N ARG A 17 29.23 11.76 -3.30
CA ARG A 17 30.02 12.40 -2.23
C ARG A 17 29.19 13.40 -1.42
N ALA A 18 28.38 14.23 -2.07
CA ALA A 18 27.56 15.23 -1.41
C ALA A 18 26.48 14.64 -0.50
N VAL A 19 25.94 13.46 -0.85
CA VAL A 19 24.82 12.85 -0.12
C VAL A 19 25.26 11.78 0.88
N ARG A 20 26.24 10.95 0.54
CA ARG A 20 26.70 9.82 1.38
C ARG A 20 28.20 9.79 1.65
N GLY A 21 28.95 10.85 1.33
CA GLY A 21 30.40 10.87 1.53
C GLY A 21 31.15 9.83 0.68
N GLY A 22 30.54 9.32 -0.40
CA GLY A 22 31.17 8.37 -1.34
C GLY A 22 30.50 7.01 -1.45
N GLY A 23 29.46 6.72 -0.66
CA GLY A 23 28.60 5.54 -0.90
C GLY A 23 27.73 5.70 -2.16
N GLN A 24 27.39 4.58 -2.82
CA GLN A 24 26.54 4.60 -4.01
C GLN A 24 25.15 5.19 -3.69
N VAL A 25 24.81 6.28 -4.39
CA VAL A 25 23.50 6.95 -4.34
C VAL A 25 22.86 6.92 -5.70
N VAL A 26 23.61 7.29 -6.74
CA VAL A 26 23.17 7.31 -8.12
C VAL A 26 23.38 5.94 -8.76
N GLU A 27 22.30 5.31 -9.21
CA GLU A 27 22.34 4.08 -9.99
C GLU A 27 22.68 4.37 -11.45
N PHE A 28 22.10 5.43 -12.00
CA PHE A 28 22.23 5.76 -13.40
C PHE A 28 22.06 7.26 -13.64
N ILE A 29 22.82 7.81 -14.57
CA ILE A 29 22.72 9.20 -15.01
C ILE A 29 22.85 9.28 -16.53
N GLU A 30 21.96 10.02 -17.17
CA GLU A 30 22.03 10.30 -18.60
C GLU A 30 21.55 11.72 -18.92
N GLU A 31 21.98 12.21 -20.06
CA GLU A 31 21.47 13.45 -20.63
C GLU A 31 20.18 13.15 -21.43
N VAL A 32 19.15 13.97 -21.25
CA VAL A 32 17.86 13.85 -21.92
C VAL A 32 17.38 15.20 -22.41
N GLU A 33 16.75 15.22 -23.58
CA GLU A 33 16.03 16.40 -24.05
C GLU A 33 14.56 16.33 -23.62
N ARG A 34 14.08 17.32 -22.87
CA ARG A 34 12.69 17.42 -22.42
C ARG A 34 12.21 18.86 -22.49
N MET A 35 10.90 19.04 -22.52
CA MET A 35 10.26 20.35 -22.47
C MET A 35 9.64 20.53 -21.08
N PRO A 36 10.07 21.51 -20.27
CA PRO A 36 9.40 21.83 -19.03
C PRO A 36 7.93 22.20 -19.27
N LEU A 37 7.06 21.82 -18.34
CA LEU A 37 5.62 22.14 -18.46
C LEU A 37 5.34 23.64 -18.24
N MET A 38 6.15 24.30 -17.41
CA MET A 38 5.95 25.70 -17.06
C MET A 38 6.57 26.62 -18.10
N ASN A 39 5.75 27.54 -18.62
CA ASN A 39 6.03 28.47 -19.70
C ASN A 39 6.21 27.78 -21.06
N TYR A 40 5.74 28.45 -22.12
CA TYR A 40 5.98 27.99 -23.47
C TYR A 40 7.45 28.13 -23.82
N GLN A 41 8.03 27.07 -24.38
CA GLN A 41 9.36 27.06 -24.95
C GLN A 41 9.28 26.49 -26.37
N GLU A 42 9.97 27.12 -27.31
CA GLU A 42 10.00 26.67 -28.70
C GLU A 42 10.85 25.40 -28.88
N HIS A 43 11.86 25.21 -28.03
CA HIS A 43 12.81 24.12 -28.11
C HIS A 43 12.86 23.33 -26.80
N LYS A 44 13.34 22.09 -26.89
CA LYS A 44 13.59 21.25 -25.70
C LYS A 44 14.86 21.73 -24.99
N GLU A 45 14.90 21.53 -23.68
CA GLU A 45 16.07 21.76 -22.85
C GLU A 45 16.84 20.45 -22.63
N HIS A 46 18.17 20.56 -22.52
CA HIS A 46 19.04 19.48 -22.09
C HIS A 46 19.00 19.36 -20.57
N LEU A 47 18.51 18.21 -20.08
CA LEU A 47 18.38 17.90 -18.65
C LEU A 47 19.19 16.64 -18.32
N LEU A 48 19.45 16.45 -17.03
CA LEU A 48 20.04 15.22 -16.52
C LEU A 48 18.95 14.36 -15.87
N ARG A 49 18.74 13.14 -16.39
CA ARG A 49 17.95 12.13 -15.71
C ARG A 49 18.85 11.42 -14.72
N VAL A 50 18.56 11.58 -13.42
CA VAL A 50 19.30 10.93 -12.33
C VAL A 50 18.40 9.88 -11.69
N VAL A 51 18.82 8.62 -11.75
CA VAL A 51 18.15 7.50 -11.07
C VAL A 51 18.93 7.21 -9.79
N VAL A 52 18.21 7.15 -8.66
CA VAL A 52 18.80 6.89 -7.34
C VAL A 52 18.37 5.52 -6.81
N SER A 53 19.21 4.95 -5.94
CA SER A 53 19.01 3.61 -5.40
C SER A 53 17.81 3.46 -4.44
N SER A 54 17.29 4.58 -3.92
CA SER A 54 16.15 4.57 -3.00
C SER A 54 15.39 5.91 -3.03
N GLN A 55 14.07 5.86 -2.88
CA GLN A 55 13.21 7.05 -2.76
C GLN A 55 13.66 7.98 -1.63
N LYS A 56 14.21 7.44 -0.53
CA LYS A 56 14.70 8.23 0.61
C LYS A 56 15.85 9.18 0.23
N LEU A 57 16.54 8.91 -0.88
CA LEU A 57 17.68 9.69 -1.35
C LEU A 57 17.28 10.84 -2.28
N ILE A 58 16.04 10.87 -2.78
CA ILE A 58 15.56 11.92 -3.72
C ILE A 58 15.68 13.30 -3.08
N ALA A 59 15.17 13.49 -1.85
CA ALA A 59 15.21 14.79 -1.17
C ALA A 59 16.66 15.26 -0.85
N PRO A 60 17.54 14.42 -0.26
CA PRO A 60 18.96 14.75 -0.12
C PRO A 60 19.65 15.11 -1.44
N CYS A 61 19.41 14.35 -2.51
CA CYS A 61 19.95 14.63 -3.84
C CYS A 61 19.49 15.98 -4.36
N ARG A 62 18.18 16.27 -4.28
CA ARG A 62 17.62 17.58 -4.67
C ARG A 62 18.31 18.72 -3.93
N THR A 63 18.41 18.62 -2.60
CA THR A 63 19.06 19.65 -1.79
C THR A 63 20.54 19.81 -2.13
N ALA A 64 21.25 18.72 -2.43
CA ALA A 64 22.65 18.80 -2.87
C ALA A 64 22.79 19.51 -4.23
N LEU A 65 21.90 19.20 -5.19
CA LEU A 65 21.87 19.82 -6.51
C LEU A 65 21.54 21.32 -6.45
N GLU A 66 20.62 21.73 -5.56
CA GLU A 66 20.22 23.13 -5.33
C GLU A 66 21.34 23.94 -4.65
N LYS A 67 22.01 23.38 -3.63
CA LYS A 67 23.15 24.03 -2.96
C LYS A 67 24.37 24.15 -3.88
N GLY A 68 24.55 23.15 -4.73
CA GLY A 68 25.61 23.07 -5.73
C GLY A 68 26.58 21.92 -5.46
N LEU A 69 26.95 21.25 -6.54
CA LEU A 69 27.95 20.20 -6.59
C LEU A 69 29.30 20.78 -6.97
N VAL A 70 30.35 20.41 -6.24
CA VAL A 70 31.72 20.76 -6.59
C VAL A 70 32.26 19.68 -7.53
N LEU A 71 32.48 20.07 -8.79
CA LEU A 71 33.03 19.23 -9.83
C LEU A 71 34.57 19.33 -9.89
N PRO A 72 35.26 18.37 -10.54
CA PRO A 72 36.69 18.47 -10.78
C PRO A 72 37.09 19.81 -11.42
N GLY A 73 38.21 20.39 -10.99
CA GLY A 73 38.63 21.72 -11.42
C GLY A 73 38.04 22.88 -10.60
N GLY A 74 37.31 22.58 -9.51
CA GLY A 74 36.79 23.59 -8.58
C GLY A 74 35.53 24.30 -9.06
N VAL A 75 34.93 23.84 -10.16
CA VAL A 75 33.69 24.39 -10.70
C VAL A 75 32.53 23.96 -9.83
N THR A 76 31.73 24.93 -9.37
CA THR A 76 30.49 24.65 -8.65
C THR A 76 29.34 24.65 -9.65
N TRP A 77 28.73 23.50 -9.87
CA TRP A 77 27.53 23.36 -10.69
C TRP A 77 26.29 23.38 -9.81
N ARG A 78 25.29 24.19 -10.14
CA ARG A 78 24.02 24.30 -9.40
C ARG A 78 22.86 24.01 -10.33
N SER A 79 21.93 23.18 -9.87
CA SER A 79 20.64 23.04 -10.54
C SER A 79 19.71 24.15 -10.08
N SER A 80 19.04 24.81 -11.01
CA SER A 80 18.01 25.82 -10.71
C SER A 80 16.70 25.17 -10.24
N SER A 81 16.41 23.96 -10.69
CA SER A 81 15.22 23.19 -10.31
C SER A 81 15.47 21.69 -10.43
N ALA A 82 14.68 20.89 -9.71
CA ALA A 82 14.63 19.45 -9.88
C ALA A 82 13.21 19.05 -10.28
N LEU A 83 13.08 18.44 -11.46
CA LEU A 83 11.81 17.91 -11.94
C LEU A 83 11.53 16.55 -11.29
N GLU A 84 10.25 16.26 -11.07
CA GLU A 84 9.75 14.99 -10.49
C GLU A 84 10.32 14.60 -9.11
N ALA A 85 11.15 15.44 -8.48
CA ALA A 85 11.79 15.17 -7.19
C ALA A 85 10.81 15.22 -5.98
N ASN A 86 9.51 15.40 -6.22
CA ASN A 86 8.46 15.44 -5.20
C ASN A 86 7.25 14.56 -5.56
N VAL A 87 7.45 13.56 -6.43
CA VAL A 87 6.40 12.59 -6.77
C VAL A 87 6.53 11.36 -5.87
N PRO A 88 5.49 10.95 -5.13
CA PRO A 88 5.49 9.68 -4.40
C PRO A 88 5.81 8.49 -5.29
N LEU A 89 6.70 7.60 -4.85
CA LEU A 89 7.18 6.47 -5.64
C LEU A 89 6.04 5.57 -6.15
N ALA A 90 5.02 5.33 -5.32
CA ALA A 90 3.84 4.55 -5.74
C ALA A 90 3.13 5.19 -6.94
N MET A 91 3.00 6.53 -6.97
CA MET A 91 2.39 7.23 -8.10
C MET A 91 3.31 7.21 -9.33
N ARG A 92 4.61 7.41 -9.17
CA ARG A 92 5.57 7.30 -10.29
C ARG A 92 5.51 5.90 -10.92
N PHE A 93 5.50 4.86 -10.09
CA PHE A 93 5.38 3.47 -10.53
C PHE A 93 4.10 3.23 -11.34
N LEU A 94 2.94 3.69 -10.86
CA LEU A 94 1.68 3.54 -11.58
C LEU A 94 1.71 4.23 -12.95
N VAL A 95 2.29 5.44 -13.02
CA VAL A 95 2.48 6.16 -14.29
C VAL A 95 3.42 5.41 -15.23
N ASP A 96 4.54 4.86 -14.72
CA ASP A 96 5.53 4.13 -15.53
C ASP A 96 4.95 2.90 -16.21
N VAL A 97 4.09 2.17 -15.50
CA VAL A 97 3.45 0.94 -16.00
C VAL A 97 2.06 1.18 -16.61
N SER A 98 1.66 2.46 -16.72
CA SER A 98 0.33 2.87 -17.21
C SER A 98 -0.84 2.22 -16.46
N ALA A 99 -0.66 1.95 -15.16
CA ALA A 99 -1.71 1.41 -14.30
C ALA A 99 -2.47 2.53 -13.56
N THR A 100 -3.71 2.25 -13.20
CA THR A 100 -4.60 3.16 -12.47
C THR A 100 -5.10 2.52 -11.18
N GLY A 101 -5.58 3.35 -10.24
CA GLY A 101 -6.23 2.84 -9.03
C GLY A 101 -7.50 2.07 -9.37
N GLY A 102 -7.61 0.84 -8.86
CA GLY A 102 -8.74 -0.05 -9.15
C GLY A 102 -8.77 -0.61 -10.58
N GLY A 103 -7.71 -0.39 -11.38
CA GLY A 103 -7.58 -0.94 -12.73
C GLY A 103 -7.08 -2.38 -12.74
N TRP A 104 -7.26 -3.04 -13.88
CA TRP A 104 -6.72 -4.38 -14.12
C TRP A 104 -5.24 -4.31 -14.48
N VAL A 105 -4.48 -5.27 -13.99
CA VAL A 105 -3.07 -5.45 -14.34
C VAL A 105 -2.82 -6.89 -14.77
N GLU A 106 -1.89 -7.06 -15.69
CA GLU A 106 -1.46 -8.36 -16.20
C GLU A 106 0.06 -8.49 -16.05
N VAL A 107 0.50 -9.71 -15.72
CA VAL A 107 1.91 -10.10 -15.87
C VAL A 107 1.96 -11.30 -16.81
N PRO A 108 2.54 -11.16 -18.03
CA PRO A 108 2.54 -12.24 -19.00
C PRO A 108 3.26 -13.51 -18.51
N SER A 109 2.86 -14.65 -19.04
CA SER A 109 3.49 -15.95 -18.73
C SER A 109 5.01 -15.90 -18.96
N GLY A 110 5.76 -16.52 -18.04
CA GLY A 110 7.22 -16.53 -18.06
C GLY A 110 7.89 -15.22 -17.61
N ARG A 111 7.11 -14.18 -17.26
CA ARG A 111 7.63 -12.90 -16.74
C ARG A 111 7.47 -12.75 -15.22
N PHE A 112 7.00 -13.79 -14.54
CA PHE A 112 6.91 -13.86 -13.09
C PHE A 112 7.44 -15.20 -12.57
N ARG A 113 7.82 -15.22 -11.30
CA ARG A 113 8.14 -16.44 -10.54
C ARG A 113 7.14 -16.59 -9.40
N LEU A 114 6.39 -17.69 -9.41
CA LEU A 114 5.55 -18.04 -8.26
C LEU A 114 6.42 -18.38 -7.04
N ARG A 115 6.04 -17.87 -5.88
CA ARG A 115 6.71 -18.21 -4.62
C ARG A 115 6.22 -19.56 -4.08
N PRO A 116 7.13 -20.49 -3.78
CA PRO A 116 6.79 -21.73 -3.11
C PRO A 116 6.28 -21.45 -1.69
N ALA A 117 5.49 -22.37 -1.12
CA ALA A 117 4.80 -22.15 0.16
C ALA A 117 5.72 -21.73 1.32
N GLY A 118 6.97 -22.21 1.36
CA GLY A 118 7.94 -21.85 2.40
C GLY A 118 8.56 -20.46 2.27
N GLU A 119 8.40 -19.78 1.12
CA GLU A 119 8.90 -18.43 0.85
C GLU A 119 7.80 -17.37 0.89
N ARG A 120 6.53 -17.78 1.04
CA ARG A 120 5.39 -16.87 1.10
C ARG A 120 5.39 -16.10 2.41
N THR A 121 5.02 -14.84 2.32
CA THR A 121 4.96 -13.91 3.46
C THR A 121 3.53 -13.45 3.76
N GLY A 122 2.63 -13.55 2.79
CA GLY A 122 1.22 -13.18 2.95
C GLY A 122 0.27 -14.38 3.12
N SER A 123 -1.01 -14.06 3.35
CA SER A 123 -2.13 -15.02 3.37
C SER A 123 -2.74 -15.28 2.00
N SER A 124 -2.32 -14.53 0.97
CA SER A 124 -2.87 -14.63 -0.39
C SER A 124 -2.64 -16.02 -1.01
N GLN A 125 -3.61 -16.46 -1.81
CA GLN A 125 -3.55 -17.77 -2.47
C GLN A 125 -2.37 -17.89 -3.45
N LEU A 126 -2.06 -16.78 -4.14
CA LEU A 126 -0.96 -16.64 -5.09
C LEU A 126 -0.02 -15.52 -4.62
N GLU A 127 1.27 -15.81 -4.53
CA GLU A 127 2.33 -14.83 -4.29
C GLU A 127 3.40 -15.03 -5.37
N ALA A 128 3.78 -13.95 -6.05
CA ALA A 128 4.66 -14.00 -7.21
C ALA A 128 5.61 -12.80 -7.23
N ASP A 129 6.82 -13.03 -7.74
CA ASP A 129 7.81 -11.99 -8.01
C ASP A 129 7.83 -11.66 -9.51
N ALA A 130 7.74 -10.37 -9.84
CA ALA A 130 7.87 -9.88 -11.21
C ALA A 130 8.66 -8.57 -11.21
N HIS A 131 9.46 -8.36 -12.25
CA HIS A 131 10.09 -7.06 -12.49
C HIS A 131 9.03 -6.06 -12.96
N TYR A 132 9.10 -4.79 -12.55
CA TYR A 132 8.05 -3.81 -12.87
C TYR A 132 7.76 -3.67 -14.37
N SER A 133 8.80 -3.80 -15.21
CA SER A 133 8.66 -3.71 -16.67
C SER A 133 7.92 -4.89 -17.32
N ALA A 134 7.61 -5.94 -16.55
CA ALA A 134 6.73 -7.02 -16.99
C ALA A 134 5.24 -6.71 -16.76
N LEU A 135 4.92 -5.72 -15.91
CA LEU A 135 3.56 -5.37 -15.59
C LEU A 135 2.93 -4.60 -16.75
N VAL A 136 1.73 -5.01 -17.15
CA VAL A 136 0.91 -4.33 -18.15
C VAL A 136 -0.33 -3.79 -17.46
N GLY A 137 -0.46 -2.46 -17.40
CA GLY A 137 -1.66 -1.79 -16.92
C GLY A 137 -2.71 -1.69 -18.03
N HIS A 138 -3.94 -2.11 -17.73
CA HIS A 138 -5.06 -2.03 -18.65
C HIS A 138 -5.95 -0.83 -18.30
N ARG A 139 -6.33 -0.05 -19.32
CA ARG A 139 -7.32 1.02 -19.16
C ARG A 139 -8.69 0.40 -18.90
N ALA A 140 -9.50 1.05 -18.08
CA ALA A 140 -10.89 0.65 -17.85
C ALA A 140 -11.75 0.95 -19.08
N GLU A 141 -11.62 0.11 -20.10
CA GLU A 141 -12.33 0.17 -21.38
C GLU A 141 -12.64 -1.26 -21.85
N GLY A 142 -13.76 -1.45 -22.55
CA GLY A 142 -14.12 -2.76 -23.10
C GLY A 142 -14.20 -3.87 -22.04
N GLU A 143 -13.43 -4.94 -22.21
CA GLU A 143 -13.39 -6.09 -21.29
C GLU A 143 -12.83 -5.75 -19.90
N TRP A 144 -12.04 -4.67 -19.80
CA TRP A 144 -11.40 -4.23 -18.56
C TRP A 144 -12.28 -3.26 -17.75
N MET A 145 -13.54 -3.07 -18.14
CA MET A 145 -14.54 -2.31 -17.37
C MET A 145 -15.14 -3.10 -16.20
N GLY A 146 -15.00 -4.43 -16.22
CA GLY A 146 -15.54 -5.30 -15.17
C GLY A 146 -14.89 -5.04 -13.81
N LEU A 147 -15.64 -5.23 -12.74
CA LEU A 147 -15.10 -5.23 -11.39
C LEU A 147 -14.80 -6.67 -10.96
N ALA A 148 -13.71 -6.86 -10.23
CA ALA A 148 -13.42 -8.12 -9.58
C ALA A 148 -14.52 -8.44 -8.53
N PRO A 149 -14.80 -9.73 -8.26
CA PRO A 149 -15.76 -10.13 -7.24
C PRO A 149 -15.19 -9.91 -5.83
N LEU A 150 -15.13 -8.65 -5.38
CA LEU A 150 -14.55 -8.25 -4.11
C LEU A 150 -15.33 -8.83 -2.93
N ARG A 151 -14.60 -9.32 -1.93
CA ARG A 151 -15.13 -9.80 -0.64
C ARG A 151 -15.29 -8.62 0.31
N LEU A 152 -16.53 -8.25 0.56
CA LEU A 152 -16.93 -7.16 1.44
C LEU A 152 -17.33 -7.76 2.79
N MET A 153 -16.65 -7.36 3.87
CA MET A 153 -16.99 -7.83 5.21
C MET A 153 -17.48 -6.69 6.08
N SER A 154 -18.75 -6.76 6.47
CA SER A 154 -19.34 -5.85 7.45
C SER A 154 -19.10 -6.36 8.86
N LEU A 155 -18.49 -5.52 9.70
CA LEU A 155 -18.19 -5.81 11.10
C LEU A 155 -19.01 -4.93 12.04
N HIS A 156 -19.58 -5.55 13.07
CA HIS A 156 -20.38 -4.91 14.10
C HIS A 156 -19.87 -5.36 15.47
N LEU A 157 -19.39 -4.43 16.29
CA LEU A 157 -18.94 -4.72 17.65
C LEU A 157 -19.82 -4.01 18.66
N ARG A 158 -20.27 -4.73 19.69
CA ARG A 158 -20.99 -4.13 20.83
C ARG A 158 -20.06 -4.10 22.03
N THR A 159 -19.92 -2.89 22.57
CA THR A 159 -19.15 -2.60 23.77
C THR A 159 -20.06 -2.16 24.91
N VAL A 160 -19.70 -2.50 26.16
CA VAL A 160 -20.39 -2.03 27.37
C VAL A 160 -19.42 -1.45 28.38
N GLY A 161 -19.95 -0.58 29.24
CA GLY A 161 -19.18 0.09 30.29
C GLY A 161 -18.27 1.19 29.76
N SER A 162 -17.78 2.04 30.67
CA SER A 162 -16.84 3.13 30.36
C SER A 162 -15.49 2.64 29.85
N GLU A 163 -15.12 1.39 30.17
CA GLU A 163 -13.90 0.74 29.69
C GLU A 163 -14.01 0.17 28.26
N GLY A 164 -15.20 0.20 27.67
CA GLY A 164 -15.43 -0.28 26.30
C GLY A 164 -15.22 -1.78 26.12
N ARG A 165 -15.66 -2.61 27.09
CA ARG A 165 -15.53 -4.08 27.02
C ARG A 165 -16.40 -4.64 25.92
N ILE A 166 -15.83 -5.46 25.03
CA ILE A 166 -16.55 -6.09 23.92
C ILE A 166 -17.33 -7.29 24.46
N VAL A 167 -18.64 -7.27 24.24
CA VAL A 167 -19.57 -8.31 24.72
C VAL A 167 -20.20 -9.10 23.60
N ALA A 168 -20.23 -8.56 22.39
CA ALA A 168 -20.74 -9.24 21.22
C ALA A 168 -20.09 -8.69 19.94
N ALA A 169 -19.97 -9.55 18.93
CA ALA A 169 -19.45 -9.22 17.61
C ALA A 169 -20.27 -9.92 16.52
N GLY A 170 -20.41 -9.27 15.38
CA GLY A 170 -21.11 -9.77 14.20
C GLY A 170 -20.27 -9.48 12.97
N ALA A 171 -20.15 -10.47 12.10
CA ALA A 171 -19.44 -10.36 10.84
C ALA A 171 -20.31 -10.92 9.72
N VAL A 172 -20.49 -10.15 8.65
CA VAL A 172 -21.23 -10.57 7.45
C VAL A 172 -20.31 -10.40 6.24
N LEU A 173 -20.05 -11.50 5.55
CA LEU A 173 -19.26 -11.55 4.32
C LEU A 173 -20.19 -11.62 3.11
N GLU A 174 -19.99 -10.69 2.18
CA GLU A 174 -20.69 -10.62 0.89
C GLU A 174 -19.66 -10.56 -0.24
N VAL A 175 -19.98 -11.14 -1.40
CA VAL A 175 -19.11 -11.09 -2.58
C VAL A 175 -19.78 -10.20 -3.63
N GLN A 176 -19.08 -9.19 -4.11
CA GLN A 176 -19.59 -8.26 -5.11
C GLN A 176 -20.01 -9.02 -6.38
N GLY A 177 -21.22 -8.73 -6.86
CA GLY A 177 -21.77 -9.36 -8.06
C GLY A 177 -22.34 -10.76 -7.85
N GLN A 178 -22.40 -11.26 -6.61
CA GLN A 178 -23.12 -12.49 -6.26
C GLN A 178 -24.46 -12.20 -5.60
N ASP A 179 -25.37 -13.17 -5.68
CA ASP A 179 -26.70 -13.09 -5.07
C ASP A 179 -26.62 -13.05 -3.53
N GLN A 180 -27.64 -12.43 -2.92
CA GLN A 180 -27.72 -12.28 -1.46
C GLN A 180 -27.81 -13.62 -0.70
N GLU A 181 -28.12 -14.72 -1.39
CA GLU A 181 -28.19 -16.06 -0.79
C GLU A 181 -26.81 -16.64 -0.45
N SER A 182 -25.73 -16.12 -1.05
CA SER A 182 -24.35 -16.53 -0.78
C SER A 182 -23.72 -15.80 0.41
N ARG A 183 -24.52 -15.14 1.25
CA ARG A 183 -24.03 -14.40 2.42
C ARG A 183 -23.60 -15.34 3.53
N HIS A 184 -22.37 -15.16 4.00
CA HIS A 184 -21.86 -15.89 5.14
C HIS A 184 -21.83 -14.96 6.34
N SER A 185 -22.64 -15.25 7.36
CA SER A 185 -22.71 -14.45 8.58
C SER A 185 -22.33 -15.26 9.81
N MET A 186 -21.68 -14.61 10.77
CA MET A 186 -21.35 -15.19 12.06
C MET A 186 -21.53 -14.15 13.16
N ALA A 187 -22.07 -14.59 14.30
CA ALA A 187 -22.24 -13.73 15.48
C ALA A 187 -21.68 -14.44 16.72
N TRP A 188 -21.12 -13.65 17.63
CA TRP A 188 -20.57 -14.10 18.90
C TRP A 188 -21.08 -13.23 20.04
N ALA A 189 -21.31 -13.83 21.21
CA ALA A 189 -21.65 -13.10 22.43
C ALA A 189 -21.01 -13.74 23.67
N VAL A 190 -20.59 -12.92 24.63
CA VAL A 190 -20.03 -13.38 25.90
C VAL A 190 -21.17 -13.86 26.79
N ALA A 191 -21.11 -15.13 27.22
CA ALA A 191 -22.21 -15.80 27.92
C ALA A 191 -22.65 -15.08 29.21
N ALA A 192 -21.73 -14.44 29.92
CA ALA A 192 -22.00 -13.70 31.15
C ALA A 192 -22.89 -12.45 30.94
N ASP A 193 -22.96 -11.91 29.71
CA ASP A 193 -23.70 -10.71 29.36
C ASP A 193 -25.09 -10.98 28.75
N GLY A 194 -25.46 -12.26 28.63
CA GLY A 194 -26.80 -12.71 28.29
C GLY A 194 -27.20 -12.60 26.80
N ALA A 195 -28.38 -13.12 26.50
CA ALA A 195 -28.94 -13.18 25.14
C ALA A 195 -29.29 -11.81 24.53
N GLU A 196 -29.50 -10.78 25.35
CA GLU A 196 -29.79 -9.41 24.89
C GLU A 196 -28.59 -8.76 24.20
N ALA A 197 -27.37 -9.00 24.69
CA ALA A 197 -26.15 -8.55 24.02
C ALA A 197 -26.00 -9.22 22.65
N ALA A 198 -26.44 -10.46 22.54
CA ALA A 198 -26.41 -11.26 21.32
C ALA A 198 -27.45 -10.79 20.29
N GLN A 199 -28.68 -10.47 20.73
CA GLN A 199 -29.76 -9.92 19.89
C GLN A 199 -29.43 -8.55 19.30
N ALA A 200 -28.61 -7.75 19.98
CA ALA A 200 -28.23 -6.43 19.49
C ALA A 200 -27.13 -6.43 18.43
N VAL A 201 -26.43 -7.55 18.24
CA VAL A 201 -25.34 -7.68 17.25
C VAL A 201 -25.71 -8.62 16.10
N THR A 202 -26.78 -9.41 16.26
CA THR A 202 -27.55 -9.87 15.11
C THR A 202 -28.14 -8.65 14.42
N ALA A 203 -27.36 -8.07 13.49
CA ALA A 203 -27.92 -7.27 12.42
C ALA A 203 -29.12 -8.03 11.84
N PRO A 204 -30.15 -7.36 11.29
CA PRO A 204 -31.26 -8.03 10.63
C PRO A 204 -30.83 -8.97 9.48
N SER A 205 -29.55 -8.94 9.08
CA SER A 205 -28.90 -9.79 8.08
C SER A 205 -28.22 -11.06 8.62
N CYS A 206 -28.06 -11.25 9.93
CA CYS A 206 -27.52 -12.50 10.49
C CYS A 206 -28.66 -13.49 10.73
N SER A 207 -28.77 -14.53 9.91
CA SER A 207 -29.78 -15.59 10.06
C SER A 207 -29.38 -16.66 11.08
N SER A 208 -28.12 -16.71 11.50
CA SER A 208 -27.58 -17.71 12.43
C SER A 208 -27.69 -17.27 13.89
N LEU A 209 -27.99 -18.23 14.78
CA LEU A 209 -27.89 -18.02 16.22
C LEU A 209 -26.45 -17.67 16.63
N PRO A 210 -26.25 -16.75 17.59
CA PRO A 210 -24.93 -16.32 18.02
C PRO A 210 -24.21 -17.43 18.80
N VAL A 211 -22.92 -17.60 18.54
CA VAL A 211 -22.05 -18.49 19.30
C VAL A 211 -21.71 -17.85 20.64
N LEU A 212 -22.08 -18.53 21.73
CA LEU A 212 -21.76 -18.11 23.09
C LEU A 212 -20.33 -18.50 23.42
N VAL A 213 -19.54 -17.53 23.87
CA VAL A 213 -18.14 -17.71 24.30
C VAL A 213 -17.97 -17.36 25.77
N ALA A 214 -16.97 -17.95 26.43
CA ALA A 214 -16.78 -17.80 27.87
C ALA A 214 -16.21 -16.44 28.25
N SER A 215 -15.43 -15.82 27.35
CA SER A 215 -14.77 -14.54 27.62
C SER A 215 -14.64 -13.67 26.37
N GLU A 216 -14.39 -12.38 26.59
CA GLU A 216 -14.02 -11.44 25.54
C GLU A 216 -12.75 -11.88 24.78
N GLY A 217 -11.79 -12.51 25.45
CA GLY A 217 -10.56 -12.98 24.80
C GLY A 217 -10.81 -14.12 23.81
N GLU A 218 -11.80 -14.98 24.08
CA GLU A 218 -12.24 -16.00 23.12
C GLU A 218 -13.01 -15.38 21.95
N LEU A 219 -13.86 -14.38 22.23
CA LEU A 219 -14.58 -13.63 21.20
C LEU A 219 -13.60 -13.01 20.19
N LEU A 220 -12.59 -12.29 20.68
CA LEU A 220 -11.59 -11.63 19.85
C LEU A 220 -10.79 -12.65 19.00
N LYS A 221 -10.43 -13.79 19.59
CA LYS A 221 -9.73 -14.86 18.87
C LYS A 221 -10.60 -15.48 17.78
N HIS A 222 -11.85 -15.78 18.08
CA HIS A 222 -12.79 -16.31 17.08
C HIS A 222 -13.03 -15.32 15.94
N LEU A 223 -13.16 -14.03 16.25
CA LEU A 223 -13.31 -12.97 15.27
C LEU A 223 -12.06 -12.87 14.38
N GLN A 224 -10.87 -12.89 14.97
CA GLN A 224 -9.60 -12.90 14.23
C GLN A 224 -9.53 -14.11 13.28
N ASP A 225 -9.77 -15.32 13.79
CA ASP A 225 -9.75 -16.55 12.98
C ASP A 225 -10.79 -16.49 11.85
N PHE A 226 -11.94 -15.85 12.09
CA PHE A 226 -12.95 -15.64 11.05
C PHE A 226 -12.45 -14.68 9.97
N VAL A 227 -11.91 -13.52 10.36
CA VAL A 227 -11.39 -12.51 9.41
C VAL A 227 -10.25 -13.09 8.57
N LEU A 228 -9.30 -13.79 9.20
CA LEU A 228 -8.16 -14.40 8.51
C LEU A 228 -8.58 -15.51 7.53
N ARG A 229 -9.61 -16.29 7.87
CA ARG A 229 -10.12 -17.35 6.98
C ARG A 229 -10.99 -16.78 5.86
N ALA A 230 -11.76 -15.73 6.13
CA ALA A 230 -12.62 -15.09 5.15
C ALA A 230 -11.82 -14.25 4.14
N ASP A 231 -10.66 -13.71 4.54
CA ASP A 231 -9.73 -12.96 3.68
C ASP A 231 -10.47 -11.87 2.87
N PRO A 232 -11.09 -10.87 3.56
CA PRO A 232 -11.87 -9.83 2.90
C PRO A 232 -11.00 -8.79 2.21
N ASP A 233 -11.46 -8.30 1.07
CA ASP A 233 -10.83 -7.20 0.34
C ASP A 233 -11.17 -5.84 0.97
N VAL A 234 -12.38 -5.70 1.51
CA VAL A 234 -12.87 -4.46 2.12
C VAL A 234 -13.55 -4.75 3.46
N LEU A 235 -13.07 -4.10 4.51
CA LEU A 235 -13.74 -4.06 5.81
C LEU A 235 -14.68 -2.86 5.87
N LEU A 236 -15.96 -3.13 6.16
CA LEU A 236 -17.03 -2.16 6.28
C LEU A 236 -17.60 -2.17 7.70
N GLY A 237 -18.07 -1.02 8.17
CA GLY A 237 -18.78 -0.93 9.43
C GLY A 237 -18.92 0.50 9.92
N TYR A 238 -19.83 0.71 10.84
CA TYR A 238 -20.09 2.02 11.42
C TYR A 238 -19.05 2.34 12.49
N ASP A 239 -18.40 3.49 12.39
CA ASP A 239 -17.40 3.99 13.34
C ASP A 239 -16.26 3.00 13.67
N LEU A 240 -15.91 2.13 12.71
CA LEU A 240 -14.88 1.12 12.91
C LEU A 240 -13.52 1.72 13.26
N LEU A 241 -13.05 2.71 12.49
CA LEU A 241 -11.71 3.25 12.66
C LEU A 241 -11.55 4.11 13.92
N ASN A 242 -12.54 4.95 14.24
CA ASN A 242 -12.43 5.88 15.36
C ASN A 242 -12.78 5.25 16.70
N GLY A 243 -13.58 4.17 16.71
CA GLY A 243 -14.03 3.53 17.94
C GLY A 243 -13.69 2.04 17.98
N HIS A 244 -14.41 1.25 17.17
CA HIS A 244 -14.56 -0.18 17.42
C HIS A 244 -13.30 -1.02 17.13
N LEU A 245 -12.64 -0.83 15.98
CA LEU A 245 -11.45 -1.59 15.60
C LEU A 245 -10.23 -1.20 16.45
N SER A 246 -10.03 0.10 16.66
CA SER A 246 -8.96 0.62 17.52
C SER A 246 -9.09 0.09 18.95
N SER A 247 -10.32 0.06 19.49
CA SER A 247 -10.60 -0.54 20.80
C SER A 247 -10.33 -2.05 20.81
N ALA A 248 -10.80 -2.79 19.79
CA ALA A 248 -10.55 -4.23 19.70
C ALA A 248 -9.05 -4.57 19.68
N ILE A 249 -8.25 -3.83 18.91
CA ILE A 249 -6.79 -4.00 18.85
C ILE A 249 -6.12 -3.69 20.19
N ALA A 250 -6.48 -2.56 20.82
CA ALA A 250 -5.93 -2.18 22.12
C ALA A 250 -6.25 -3.24 23.20
N ARG A 251 -7.47 -3.77 23.19
CA ARG A 251 -7.94 -4.77 24.14
C ARG A 251 -7.30 -6.14 23.90
N ALA A 252 -7.12 -6.56 22.65
CA ALA A 252 -6.33 -7.74 22.31
C ALA A 252 -4.88 -7.60 22.81
N SER A 253 -4.29 -6.40 22.64
CA SER A 253 -2.92 -6.11 23.08
C SER A 253 -2.76 -6.19 24.61
N CYS A 254 -3.68 -5.59 25.38
CA CYS A 254 -3.68 -5.70 26.85
C CYS A 254 -3.81 -7.15 27.36
N ARG A 255 -4.31 -8.06 26.51
CA ARG A 255 -4.49 -9.48 26.82
C ARG A 255 -3.38 -10.38 26.25
N GLY A 256 -2.33 -9.80 25.65
CA GLY A 256 -1.23 -10.55 25.03
C GLY A 256 -1.61 -11.28 23.74
N GLN A 257 -2.70 -10.87 23.08
CA GLN A 257 -3.23 -11.49 21.86
C GLN A 257 -2.91 -10.66 20.59
N SER A 258 -1.81 -9.91 20.57
CA SER A 258 -1.51 -8.93 19.51
C SER A 258 -0.89 -9.50 18.22
N ARG A 259 -1.09 -10.78 17.91
CA ARG A 259 -0.54 -11.40 16.69
C ARG A 259 -1.66 -11.91 15.83
#